data_AF-A0A1V6A6E5-F1
#
_entry.id   AF-A0A1V6A6E5-F1
#
_cell.length_a   1.000
_cell.length_b   1.000
_cell.length_c   1.000
_cell.angle_alpha   90.00
_cell.angle_beta   90.00
_cell.angle_gamma   90.00
#
_symmetry.space_group_name_H-M   'P 1'
#
loop_
_entity.id
_entity.type
_entity.pdbx_description
1 polymer ?
#
loop_
_entity_poly.entity_id
_entity_poly.type
_entity_poly.pdbx_seq_one_letter_code
_entity_poly.pdbx_strand_id
1 'polypeptide(L)'
;MNCNECPLNEVSEKFDKDLISKAPEDLRAFFTCSEKICEERLSKHSNSYNKYLRTSICPKTVWTVIYIGCKDSFALNQVDTVFDELVEGGYSELLCSLFENASYEIRRKLWLKMTKDHMNKMYMFDALFEREGLKPFCTQPEVEDDSIALHRYQYYILHGSLGFINQRTQRIQE
;
A
#
# COMPACT_ATOMS: atom_id res chain seq x y z
N MET A 1 9.67 -10.47 -7.09
CA MET A 1 10.94 -10.90 -6.45
C MET A 1 10.74 -12.30 -5.87
N ASN A 2 11.69 -13.21 -6.07
CA ASN A 2 11.61 -14.57 -5.55
C ASN A 2 12.04 -14.60 -4.08
N CYS A 3 11.39 -15.40 -3.23
CA CYS A 3 11.70 -15.48 -1.80
C CYS A 3 13.16 -15.88 -1.52
N ASN A 4 13.74 -16.70 -2.39
CA ASN A 4 15.12 -17.20 -2.30
C ASN A 4 16.19 -16.11 -2.48
N GLU A 5 15.79 -14.94 -2.98
CA GLU A 5 16.67 -13.79 -3.18
C GLU A 5 16.28 -12.58 -2.33
N CYS A 6 15.25 -12.70 -1.49
CA CYS A 6 14.74 -11.60 -0.69
C CYS A 6 15.75 -11.22 0.41
N PRO A 7 16.11 -9.94 0.57
CA PRO A 7 17.03 -9.51 1.62
C PRO A 7 16.43 -9.55 3.02
N LEU A 8 15.11 -9.67 3.13
CA LEU A 8 14.41 -9.85 4.40
C LEU A 8 14.24 -11.32 4.80
N ASN A 9 14.63 -12.26 3.93
CA ASN A 9 14.48 -13.70 4.22
C ASN A 9 15.77 -14.24 4.85
N GLU A 10 15.70 -14.73 6.08
CA GLU A 10 16.89 -15.18 6.84
C GLU A 10 17.64 -16.35 6.19
N VAL A 11 16.93 -17.13 5.38
CA VAL A 11 17.49 -18.30 4.67
C VAL A 11 17.91 -18.00 3.23
N SER A 12 17.71 -16.76 2.78
CA SER A 12 18.15 -16.29 1.47
C SER A 12 19.65 -16.03 1.47
N GLU A 13 20.33 -16.38 0.39
CA GLU A 13 21.74 -16.02 0.17
C GLU A 13 21.96 -14.50 0.12
N LYS A 14 20.89 -13.74 -0.15
CA LYS A 14 20.91 -12.27 -0.19
C LYS A 14 20.41 -11.62 1.10
N PHE A 15 20.26 -12.38 2.19
CA PHE A 15 19.81 -11.84 3.47
C PHE A 15 20.69 -10.66 3.90
N ASP A 16 20.05 -9.53 4.19
CA ASP A 16 20.72 -8.28 4.50
C ASP A 16 20.43 -7.89 5.96
N LYS A 17 21.40 -8.19 6.83
CA LYS A 17 21.32 -7.83 8.26
C LYS A 17 21.36 -6.32 8.47
N ASP A 18 22.06 -5.59 7.61
CA ASP A 18 22.18 -4.14 7.71
C ASP A 18 20.85 -3.48 7.34
N LEU A 19 20.15 -4.00 6.34
CA LEU A 19 18.78 -3.59 6.04
C LEU A 19 17.88 -3.74 7.28
N ILE A 20 17.86 -4.92 7.91
CA ILE A 20 17.00 -5.19 9.07
C ILE A 20 17.41 -4.35 10.29
N SER A 21 18.70 -4.05 10.43
CA SER A 21 19.21 -3.22 11.54
C SER A 21 18.60 -1.82 11.59
N LYS A 22 18.09 -1.32 10.45
CA LYS A 22 17.36 -0.04 10.35
C LYS A 22 16.06 -0.04 11.15
N ALA A 23 15.46 -1.21 11.38
CA ALA A 23 14.27 -1.33 12.20
C ALA A 23 14.62 -1.31 13.70
N PRO A 24 13.72 -0.75 14.54
CA PRO A 24 13.82 -0.86 16.00
C PRO A 24 14.01 -2.31 16.43
N GLU A 25 14.86 -2.54 17.42
CA GLU A 25 15.28 -3.89 17.84
C GLU A 25 14.09 -4.82 18.10
N ASP A 26 13.10 -4.32 18.85
CA ASP A 26 11.88 -5.06 19.20
C ASP A 26 10.99 -5.43 18.00
N LEU A 27 11.16 -4.74 16.86
CA LEU A 27 10.38 -4.94 15.64
C LEU A 27 11.13 -5.73 14.57
N ARG A 28 12.43 -6.02 14.74
CA ARG A 28 13.22 -6.70 13.69
C ARG A 28 12.66 -8.06 13.32
N ALA A 29 12.21 -8.84 14.32
CA ALA A 29 11.59 -10.15 14.09
C ALA A 29 10.33 -10.08 13.21
N PHE A 30 9.61 -8.96 13.23
CA PHE A 30 8.43 -8.75 12.40
C PHE A 30 8.78 -8.56 10.92
N PHE A 31 9.99 -8.07 10.64
CA PHE A 31 10.48 -7.79 9.28
C PHE A 31 11.27 -8.93 8.64
N THR A 32 11.56 -9.99 9.38
CA THR A 32 12.31 -11.15 8.89
C THR A 32 11.35 -12.24 8.39
N CYS A 33 11.51 -12.75 7.15
CA CYS A 33 10.89 -14.03 6.76
C CYS A 33 11.76 -15.15 7.34
N SER A 34 11.14 -16.02 8.14
CA SER A 34 11.73 -17.30 8.54
C SER A 34 11.27 -18.44 7.65
N GLU A 35 12.08 -19.49 7.54
CA GLU A 35 11.89 -20.69 6.70
C GLU A 35 10.44 -21.25 6.74
N LYS A 36 9.81 -21.30 7.92
CA LYS A 36 8.43 -21.78 8.12
C LYS A 36 7.35 -20.98 7.36
N ILE A 37 7.54 -19.67 7.19
CA ILE A 37 6.57 -18.79 6.49
C ILE A 37 6.77 -18.90 4.98
N CYS A 38 8.02 -19.10 4.56
CA CYS A 38 8.40 -19.11 3.16
C CYS A 38 8.08 -20.49 2.48
N GLU A 39 8.22 -21.64 3.16
CA GLU A 39 7.80 -22.97 2.64
C GLU A 39 6.27 -23.11 2.44
N GLU A 40 5.47 -22.57 3.35
CA GLU A 40 4.00 -22.58 3.26
C GLU A 40 3.45 -21.67 2.14
N ARG A 41 4.22 -20.64 1.77
CA ARG A 41 3.90 -19.75 0.64
C ARG A 41 4.37 -20.30 -0.70
N LEU A 42 5.54 -20.95 -0.74
CA LEU A 42 6.09 -21.59 -1.95
C LEU A 42 5.30 -22.83 -2.38
N SER A 43 4.70 -23.57 -1.43
CA SER A 43 3.88 -24.77 -1.71
C SER A 43 2.50 -24.48 -2.32
N LYS A 44 2.09 -23.20 -2.45
CA LYS A 44 0.80 -22.79 -3.02
C LYS A 44 0.85 -22.36 -4.48
N HIS A 45 1.34 -23.26 -5.33
CA HIS A 45 0.72 -23.53 -6.63
C HIS A 45 -0.26 -24.73 -6.58
N SER A 46 -0.47 -25.32 -5.40
CA SER A 46 -1.43 -26.40 -5.19
C SER A 46 -2.79 -25.87 -4.72
N ASN A 47 -3.85 -26.32 -5.40
CA ASN A 47 -5.26 -25.94 -5.30
C ASN A 47 -5.91 -26.17 -3.91
N SER A 48 -5.48 -25.45 -2.88
CA SER A 48 -6.21 -25.42 -1.61
C SER A 48 -6.10 -24.07 -0.92
N TYR A 49 -7.25 -23.38 -0.90
CA TYR A 49 -7.56 -22.17 -0.16
C TYR A 49 -7.37 -22.38 1.34
N ASN A 50 -6.13 -22.32 1.83
CA ASN A 50 -5.87 -22.32 3.26
C ASN A 50 -6.17 -20.92 3.83
N LYS A 51 -7.34 -20.80 4.45
CA LYS A 51 -7.97 -19.60 5.07
C LYS A 51 -7.07 -18.89 6.10
N TYR A 52 -6.03 -19.55 6.60
CA TYR A 52 -5.06 -19.05 7.59
C TYR A 52 -3.78 -18.42 7.00
N LEU A 53 -3.57 -18.49 5.68
CA LEU A 53 -2.44 -17.82 5.01
C LEU A 53 -2.84 -16.49 4.35
N ARG A 54 -4.14 -16.16 4.35
CA ARG A 54 -4.64 -14.79 4.10
C ARG A 54 -4.35 -13.83 5.26
N THR A 55 -3.92 -14.34 6.41
CA THR A 55 -3.68 -13.56 7.63
C THR A 55 -2.23 -13.17 7.88
N SER A 56 -1.25 -13.71 7.14
CA SER A 56 0.14 -13.24 7.24
C SER A 56 0.49 -12.39 6.03
N ILE A 57 0.50 -11.07 6.20
CA ILE A 57 1.05 -10.14 5.22
C ILE A 57 2.56 -10.43 5.08
N CYS A 58 3.12 -10.25 3.88
CA CYS A 58 4.56 -10.47 3.69
C CYS A 58 5.37 -9.41 4.44
N PRO A 59 6.44 -9.77 5.18
CA PRO A 59 7.32 -8.78 5.82
C PRO A 59 7.83 -7.72 4.85
N LYS A 60 8.12 -8.09 3.60
CA LYS A 60 8.42 -7.16 2.49
C LYS A 60 7.32 -6.11 2.30
N THR A 61 6.05 -6.53 2.24
CA THR A 61 4.90 -5.63 2.06
C THR A 61 4.85 -4.63 3.20
N VAL A 62 4.99 -5.09 4.45
CA VAL A 62 4.94 -4.18 5.60
C VAL A 62 6.16 -3.26 5.65
N TRP A 63 7.35 -3.78 5.34
CA TRP A 63 8.57 -2.99 5.22
C TRP A 63 8.39 -1.86 4.20
N THR A 64 7.90 -2.18 3.01
CA THR A 64 7.65 -1.19 1.97
C THR A 64 6.66 -0.14 2.43
N VAL A 65 5.52 -0.53 3.01
CA VAL A 65 4.50 0.43 3.50
C VAL A 65 5.08 1.38 4.55
N ILE A 66 5.90 0.89 5.49
CA ILE A 66 6.44 1.69 6.60
C ILE A 66 7.60 2.59 6.13
N TYR A 67 8.56 2.03 5.39
CA TYR A 67 9.82 2.71 5.09
C TYR A 67 9.83 3.47 3.76
N ILE A 68 8.73 3.46 2.98
CA ILE A 68 8.64 4.24 1.74
C ILE A 68 8.84 5.74 1.98
N GLY A 69 8.33 6.27 3.10
CA GLY A 69 8.47 7.68 3.47
C GLY A 69 9.90 8.07 3.85
N CYS A 70 10.68 7.11 4.34
CA CYS A 70 12.09 7.28 4.65
C CYS A 70 13.00 7.20 3.41
N LYS A 71 12.42 7.07 2.21
CA LYS A 71 13.15 6.88 0.94
C LYS A 71 14.09 5.68 0.97
N ASP A 72 13.71 4.63 1.69
CA ASP A 72 14.49 3.39 1.73
C ASP A 72 14.56 2.75 0.34
N SER A 73 15.78 2.46 -0.13
CA SER A 73 16.00 1.95 -1.49
C SER A 73 15.30 0.62 -1.75
N PHE A 74 15.24 -0.27 -0.74
CA PHE A 74 14.54 -1.54 -0.89
C PHE A 74 13.03 -1.31 -1.00
N ALA A 75 12.44 -0.49 -0.13
CA ALA A 75 11.03 -0.12 -0.21
C ALA A 75 10.68 0.50 -1.58
N LEU A 76 11.48 1.44 -2.07
CA LEU A 76 11.30 2.09 -3.37
C LEU A 76 11.35 1.09 -4.54
N ASN A 77 12.27 0.13 -4.50
CA ASN A 77 12.40 -0.89 -5.54
C ASN A 77 11.23 -1.90 -5.55
N GLN A 78 10.57 -2.10 -4.40
CA GLN A 78 9.45 -3.05 -4.28
C GLN A 78 8.07 -2.41 -4.46
N VAL A 79 7.98 -1.07 -4.46
CA VAL A 79 6.70 -0.36 -4.34
C VAL A 79 5.67 -0.74 -5.40
N ASP A 80 6.09 -0.93 -6.66
CA ASP A 80 5.16 -1.28 -7.74
C ASP A 80 4.58 -2.69 -7.57
N THR A 81 5.42 -3.63 -7.13
CA THR A 81 5.01 -5.02 -6.86
C THR A 81 4.11 -5.09 -5.63
N VAL A 82 4.49 -4.38 -4.56
CA VAL A 82 3.70 -4.32 -3.33
C VAL A 82 2.35 -3.66 -3.59
N PHE A 83 2.30 -2.59 -4.39
CA PHE A 83 1.04 -1.97 -4.79
C PHE A 83 0.10 -2.98 -5.46
N ASP A 84 0.58 -3.75 -6.44
CA ASP A 84 -0.24 -4.75 -7.13
C ASP A 84 -0.71 -5.85 -6.16
N GLU A 85 0.17 -6.33 -5.28
CA GLU A 85 -0.18 -7.31 -4.24
C GLU A 85 -1.26 -6.79 -3.28
N LEU A 86 -1.20 -5.50 -2.92
CA LEU A 86 -2.19 -4.87 -2.03
C LEU A 86 -3.55 -4.75 -2.72
N VAL A 87 -3.58 -4.31 -3.97
CA VAL A 87 -4.80 -4.11 -4.76
C VAL A 87 -5.44 -5.45 -5.14
N GLU A 88 -4.66 -6.45 -5.54
CA GLU A 88 -5.17 -7.80 -5.84
C GLU A 88 -5.58 -8.57 -4.58
N GLY A 89 -4.88 -8.36 -3.48
CA GLY A 89 -5.22 -8.96 -2.19
C GLY A 89 -6.40 -8.29 -1.46
N GLY A 90 -6.86 -7.13 -1.92
CA GLY A 90 -7.93 -6.37 -1.26
C GLY A 90 -7.52 -5.77 0.09
N TYR A 91 -6.25 -5.45 0.28
CA TYR A 91 -5.70 -4.93 1.53
C TYR A 91 -5.86 -3.40 1.62
N SER A 92 -7.09 -2.90 1.72
CA SER A 92 -7.43 -1.47 1.66
C SER A 92 -6.67 -0.61 2.68
N GLU A 93 -6.61 -1.00 3.95
CA GLU A 93 -5.91 -0.21 4.99
C GLU A 93 -4.41 -0.07 4.71
N LEU A 94 -3.75 -1.15 4.31
CA LEU A 94 -2.33 -1.10 3.94
C LEU A 94 -2.09 -0.29 2.67
N LEU A 95 -3.00 -0.37 1.69
CA LEU A 95 -2.94 0.48 0.51
C LEU A 95 -3.05 1.95 0.90
N CYS A 96 -3.99 2.29 1.78
CA CYS A 96 -4.15 3.65 2.29
C CYS A 96 -2.88 4.13 3.01
N SER A 97 -2.33 3.32 3.91
CA SER A 97 -1.08 3.63 4.61
C SER A 97 0.13 3.78 3.67
N LEU A 98 0.17 3.00 2.57
CA LEU A 98 1.21 3.17 1.55
C LEU A 98 1.19 4.59 0.96
N PHE A 99 -0.01 5.11 0.65
CA PHE A 99 -0.17 6.45 0.11
C PHE A 99 0.10 7.54 1.16
N GLU A 100 -0.36 7.36 2.40
CA GLU A 100 -0.10 8.28 3.51
C GLU A 100 1.40 8.46 3.77
N ASN A 101 2.16 7.36 3.74
CA ASN A 101 3.61 7.38 3.98
C ASN A 101 4.45 7.79 2.76
N ALA A 102 3.94 7.60 1.54
CA ALA A 102 4.68 7.88 0.32
C ALA A 102 4.91 9.38 0.07
N SER A 103 5.97 9.72 -0.67
CA SER A 103 6.16 11.09 -1.19
C SER A 103 5.15 11.40 -2.29
N TYR A 104 4.97 12.69 -2.60
CA TYR A 104 4.08 13.14 -3.68
C TYR A 104 4.36 12.44 -5.01
N GLU A 105 5.63 12.29 -5.39
CA GLU A 105 6.05 11.67 -6.65
C GLU A 105 5.63 10.20 -6.74
N ILE A 106 5.77 9.49 -5.62
CA ILE A 106 5.38 8.07 -5.51
C ILE A 106 3.86 7.97 -5.53
N ARG A 107 3.14 8.79 -4.75
CA ARG A 107 1.67 8.84 -4.78
C ARG A 107 1.15 9.11 -6.19
N ARG A 108 1.75 10.07 -6.90
CA ARG A 108 1.40 10.39 -8.29
C ARG A 108 1.61 9.19 -9.21
N LYS A 109 2.74 8.51 -9.09
CA LYS A 109 3.03 7.30 -9.88
C LYS A 109 2.02 6.19 -9.62
N LEU A 110 1.77 5.88 -8.34
CA LEU A 110 0.84 4.81 -7.94
C LEU A 110 -0.62 5.16 -8.27
N TRP A 111 -1.01 6.43 -8.15
CA TRP A 111 -2.32 6.91 -8.55
C TRP A 111 -2.57 6.71 -10.05
N LEU A 112 -1.61 7.06 -10.90
CA LEU A 112 -1.72 6.82 -12.34
C LEU A 112 -1.92 5.33 -12.64
N LYS A 113 -1.17 4.46 -11.96
CA LYS A 113 -1.31 3.01 -12.07
C LYS A 113 -2.71 2.55 -11.62
N MET A 114 -3.20 3.03 -10.48
CA MET A 114 -4.55 2.75 -9.97
C MET A 114 -5.62 3.10 -11.00
N THR A 115 -5.61 4.33 -11.51
CA THR A 115 -6.65 4.80 -12.43
C THR A 115 -6.61 4.12 -13.79
N LYS A 116 -5.44 3.62 -14.19
CA LYS A 116 -5.25 2.96 -15.48
C LYS A 116 -5.61 1.47 -15.40
N ASP A 117 -5.11 0.78 -14.38
CA ASP A 117 -5.10 -0.69 -14.34
C ASP A 117 -6.14 -1.25 -13.35
N HIS A 118 -6.63 -0.44 -12.40
CA HIS A 118 -7.48 -0.88 -11.29
C HIS A 118 -8.66 0.06 -10.98
N MET A 119 -9.20 0.74 -12.00
CA MET A 119 -10.27 1.73 -11.81
C MET A 119 -11.54 1.15 -11.14
N ASN A 120 -11.81 -0.13 -11.35
CA ASN A 120 -12.93 -0.84 -10.71
C ASN A 120 -12.71 -1.10 -9.20
N LYS A 121 -11.51 -0.87 -8.68
CA LYS A 121 -11.14 -1.06 -7.26
C LYS A 121 -10.98 0.27 -6.50
N MET A 122 -11.45 1.38 -7.06
CA MET A 122 -11.35 2.71 -6.45
C MET A 122 -11.94 2.81 -5.04
N TYR A 123 -12.95 1.98 -4.71
CA TYR A 123 -13.53 1.84 -3.38
C TYR A 123 -12.51 1.46 -2.29
N MET A 124 -11.33 0.93 -2.66
CA MET A 124 -10.29 0.57 -1.69
C MET A 124 -9.72 1.80 -0.94
N PHE A 125 -9.95 3.02 -1.43
CA PHE A 125 -9.58 4.25 -0.73
C PHE A 125 -10.70 4.84 0.13
N ASP A 126 -11.89 4.24 0.15
CA ASP A 126 -13.04 4.79 0.89
C ASP A 126 -12.72 4.97 2.38
N ALA A 127 -11.92 4.08 2.97
CA ALA A 127 -11.47 4.21 4.35
C ALA A 127 -10.67 5.50 4.63
N LEU A 128 -9.91 6.05 3.66
CA LEU A 128 -9.27 7.37 3.82
C LEU A 128 -10.28 8.51 3.82
N PHE A 129 -11.30 8.38 2.99
CA PHE A 129 -12.32 9.40 2.78
C PHE A 129 -13.28 9.44 3.97
N GLU A 130 -13.74 8.28 4.42
CA GLU A 130 -14.62 8.12 5.58
C GLU A 130 -13.98 8.65 6.86
N ARG A 131 -12.67 8.42 7.06
CA ARG A 131 -11.92 8.97 8.21
C ARG A 131 -11.98 10.50 8.29
N GLU A 132 -12.10 11.17 7.15
CA GLU A 132 -12.16 12.63 7.04
C GLU A 132 -13.60 13.16 6.85
N GLY A 133 -14.61 12.29 7.04
CA GLY A 133 -16.02 12.61 6.82
C GLY A 133 -16.34 12.97 5.36
N LEU A 134 -15.56 12.47 4.40
CA LEU A 134 -15.79 12.60 2.98
C LEU A 134 -16.65 11.45 2.47
N LYS A 135 -17.35 11.69 1.36
CA LYS A 135 -18.15 10.65 0.72
C LYS A 135 -17.23 9.59 0.09
N PRO A 136 -17.56 8.29 0.22
CA PRO A 136 -16.85 7.22 -0.47
C PRO A 136 -17.04 7.31 -1.99
N PHE A 137 -16.27 6.52 -2.74
CA PHE A 137 -16.30 6.52 -4.19
C PHE A 137 -17.58 5.82 -4.65
N CYS A 138 -18.54 6.61 -5.14
CA CYS A 138 -19.79 6.08 -5.65
C CYS A 138 -19.80 6.17 -7.18
N THR A 139 -19.84 5.03 -7.86
CA THR A 139 -20.09 4.95 -9.32
C THR A 139 -21.58 4.94 -9.65
N GLN A 140 -22.45 5.28 -8.70
CA GLN A 140 -23.88 5.34 -8.98
C GLN A 140 -24.20 6.64 -9.76
N PRO A 141 -24.88 6.54 -10.91
CA PRO A 141 -25.00 7.62 -11.89
C PRO A 141 -25.89 8.80 -11.46
N GLU A 142 -26.42 8.80 -10.23
CA GLU A 142 -27.55 9.65 -9.87
C GLU A 142 -27.22 10.87 -8.98
N VAL A 143 -25.98 11.05 -8.51
CA VAL A 143 -25.72 12.10 -7.48
C VAL A 143 -24.50 13.00 -7.71
N GLU A 144 -23.42 12.53 -8.33
CA GLU A 144 -22.24 13.37 -8.65
C GLU A 144 -21.61 12.94 -9.97
N ASP A 145 -21.16 13.89 -10.78
CA ASP A 145 -20.35 13.61 -11.97
C ASP A 145 -19.08 12.85 -11.53
N ASP A 146 -18.87 11.65 -12.07
CA ASP A 146 -17.73 10.77 -11.78
C ASP A 146 -16.39 11.51 -11.90
N SER A 147 -16.31 12.52 -12.78
CA SER A 147 -15.17 13.42 -12.95
C SER A 147 -14.84 14.20 -11.66
N ILE A 148 -15.86 14.69 -10.96
CA ILE A 148 -15.72 15.49 -9.73
C ILE A 148 -15.38 14.58 -8.55
N ALA A 149 -15.92 13.37 -8.49
CA ALA A 149 -15.55 12.37 -7.47
C ALA A 149 -14.08 11.94 -7.64
N LEU A 150 -13.67 11.63 -8.87
CA LEU A 150 -12.29 11.26 -9.19
C LEU A 150 -11.30 12.38 -8.90
N HIS A 151 -11.67 13.64 -9.19
CA HIS A 151 -10.81 14.80 -8.88
C HIS A 151 -10.60 14.99 -7.38
N ARG A 152 -11.64 14.78 -6.55
CA ARG A 152 -11.52 14.81 -5.08
C ARG A 152 -10.62 13.69 -4.57
N TYR A 153 -10.79 12.48 -5.11
CA TYR A 153 -9.92 11.35 -4.82
C TYR A 153 -8.47 11.66 -5.14
N GLN A 154 -8.22 12.09 -6.37
CA GLN A 154 -6.88 12.48 -6.81
C GLN A 154 -6.28 13.54 -5.91
N TYR A 155 -7.00 14.62 -5.59
CA TYR A 155 -6.44 15.70 -4.78
C TYR A 155 -6.04 15.23 -3.38
N TYR A 156 -6.93 14.49 -2.69
CA TYR A 156 -6.62 13.94 -1.37
C TYR A 156 -5.45 12.96 -1.44
N ILE A 157 -5.47 12.05 -2.40
CA ILE A 157 -4.43 11.02 -2.56
C ILE A 157 -3.06 11.65 -2.82
N LEU A 158 -3.00 12.72 -3.61
CA LEU A 158 -1.76 13.39 -3.94
C LEU A 158 -1.25 14.28 -2.79
N HIS A 159 -2.14 15.03 -2.14
CA HIS A 159 -1.74 16.07 -1.18
C HIS A 159 -1.93 15.71 0.30
N GLY A 160 -2.63 14.61 0.60
CA GLY A 160 -2.98 14.19 1.95
C GLY A 160 -4.03 15.10 2.62
N SER A 161 -4.35 14.79 3.88
CA SER A 161 -5.36 15.50 4.67
C SER A 161 -5.06 16.99 4.85
N LEU A 162 -3.82 17.36 5.13
CA LEU A 162 -3.40 18.76 5.29
C LEU A 162 -3.57 19.60 4.02
N GLY A 163 -3.30 19.02 2.84
CA GLY A 163 -3.57 19.68 1.57
C GLY A 163 -5.07 19.87 1.33
N PHE A 164 -5.87 18.84 1.66
CA PHE A 164 -7.32 18.85 1.49
C PHE A 164 -8.04 19.88 2.37
N ILE A 165 -7.64 20.02 3.63
CA ILE A 165 -8.19 21.02 4.56
C ILE A 165 -7.95 22.44 4.04
N ASN A 166 -6.74 22.74 3.53
CA ASN A 166 -6.43 24.06 2.99
C ASN A 166 -7.30 24.43 1.79
N GLN A 167 -7.64 23.47 0.93
CA GLN A 167 -8.55 23.70 -0.20
C GLN A 167 -10.00 23.94 0.24
N ARG A 168 -10.48 23.25 1.29
CA ARG A 168 -11.79 23.50 1.90
C ARG A 168 -11.89 24.92 2.47
N THR A 169 -10.85 25.36 3.19
CA THR A 169 -10.80 26.70 3.79
C THR A 169 -10.83 27.80 2.72
N GLN A 170 -10.13 27.61 1.59
CA GLN A 170 -10.14 28.57 0.48
C GLN A 170 -11.53 28.69 -0.18
N ARG A 171 -12.25 27.58 -0.38
CA ARG A 171 -13.61 27.62 -0.97
C ARG A 171 -14.70 28.19 -0.05
N ILE A 172 -14.45 28.27 1.26
CA ILE A 172 -15.38 28.90 2.23
C ILE A 172 -15.17 30.43 2.28
N GLN A 173 -14.04 30.92 1.78
CA GLN A 173 -13.68 32.34 1.77
C GLN A 173 -14.02 33.04 0.44
N GLU A 174 -14.55 32.32 -0.55
CA GLU A 174 -15.10 32.83 -1.82
C GLU A 174 -16.63 32.83 -1.78
#